data_AF-A0A7Y5D814-F1
#
_entry.id   AF-A0A7Y5D814-F1
#
_cell.length_a   1.000
_cell.length_b   1.000
_cell.length_c   1.000
_cell.angle_alpha   90.00
_cell.angle_beta   90.00
_cell.angle_gamma   90.00
#
_symmetry.space_group_name_H-M   'P 1'
#
loop_
_entity.id
_entity.type
_entity.pdbx_description
1 polymer ?
#
loop_
_entity_poly.entity_id
_entity_poly.type
_entity_poly.pdbx_seq_one_letter_code
_entity_poly.pdbx_strand_id
1 'polypeptide(L)'
;MSKQDQAYAEAALAHLLETYLHREYEVVDQRFFWNQPHRHSWSALGKSHGSLIQNNWGGVLVDQDWSEPGFDQVALWKVVIAGKTHYFAVAMTDQPVSGAGDRYLIGRFELKKSMK
;
A
#
# COMPACT_ATOMS: atom_id res chain seq x y z
N MET A 1 5.40 -19.61 9.24
CA MET A 1 4.04 -19.08 9.05
C MET A 1 3.21 -20.05 8.22
N SER A 2 1.96 -20.29 8.59
CA SER A 2 1.02 -21.10 7.80
C SER A 2 0.40 -20.30 6.65
N LYS A 3 -0.24 -20.97 5.68
CA LYS A 3 -1.00 -20.29 4.62
C LYS A 3 -2.18 -19.47 5.18
N GLN A 4 -2.77 -19.94 6.27
CA GLN A 4 -3.89 -19.27 6.91
C GLN A 4 -3.43 -17.98 7.61
N ASP A 5 -2.31 -18.02 8.33
CA ASP A 5 -1.71 -16.81 8.94
C ASP A 5 -1.35 -15.77 7.87
N GLN A 6 -0.84 -16.22 6.72
CA GLN A 6 -0.57 -15.34 5.59
C GLN A 6 -1.85 -14.66 5.08
N ALA A 7 -2.91 -15.44 4.83
CA ALA A 7 -4.17 -14.90 4.34
C ALA A 7 -4.79 -13.91 5.33
N TYR A 8 -4.67 -14.16 6.63
CA TYR A 8 -5.11 -13.21 7.67
C TYR A 8 -4.30 -11.92 7.65
N ALA A 9 -2.97 -12.00 7.51
CA ALA A 9 -2.13 -10.80 7.41
C ALA A 9 -2.43 -9.97 6.16
N GLU A 10 -2.63 -10.64 5.02
CA GLU A 10 -3.01 -9.99 3.75
C GLU A 10 -4.37 -9.28 3.85
N ALA A 11 -5.38 -9.94 4.43
CA ALA A 11 -6.69 -9.37 4.66
C ALA A 11 -6.66 -8.20 5.66
N ALA A 12 -5.88 -8.32 6.74
CA ALA A 12 -5.71 -7.26 7.73
C ALA A 12 -5.06 -6.02 7.10
N LEU A 13 -4.05 -6.19 6.24
CA LEU A 13 -3.40 -5.09 5.56
C LEU A 13 -4.34 -4.39 4.56
N ALA A 14 -5.15 -5.15 3.82
CA ALA A 14 -6.17 -4.58 2.93
C ALA A 14 -7.21 -3.77 3.73
N HIS A 15 -7.67 -4.30 4.86
CA HIS A 15 -8.62 -3.60 5.73
C HIS A 15 -8.04 -2.31 6.34
N LEU A 16 -6.76 -2.33 6.72
CA LEU A 16 -6.05 -1.15 7.19
C LEU A 16 -6.00 -0.06 6.10
N LEU A 17 -5.69 -0.45 4.86
CA LEU A 17 -5.70 0.47 3.72
C LEU A 17 -7.08 1.09 3.49
N GLU A 18 -8.14 0.29 3.46
CA GLU A 18 -9.51 0.79 3.28
C GLU A 18 -9.92 1.78 4.38
N THR A 19 -9.52 1.50 5.61
CA THR A 19 -9.78 2.37 6.78
C THR A 19 -9.02 3.67 6.66
N TYR A 20 -7.72 3.61 6.32
CA TYR A 20 -6.89 4.80 6.08
C TYR A 20 -7.43 5.69 4.97
N LEU A 21 -8.00 5.07 3.93
CA LEU A 21 -8.60 5.77 2.80
C LEU A 21 -10.06 6.16 3.04
N HIS A 22 -10.56 6.11 4.28
CA HIS A 22 -11.93 6.46 4.67
C HIS A 22 -13.03 5.79 3.84
N ARG A 23 -12.72 4.63 3.25
CA ARG A 23 -13.56 3.92 2.28
C ARG A 23 -14.01 4.81 1.10
N GLU A 24 -13.17 5.77 0.70
CA GLU A 24 -13.34 6.53 -0.55
C GLU A 24 -12.79 5.78 -1.77
N TYR A 25 -12.12 4.65 -1.54
CA TYR A 25 -11.49 3.83 -2.55
C TYR A 25 -11.84 2.37 -2.33
N GLU A 26 -12.08 1.67 -3.43
CA GLU A 26 -12.28 0.22 -3.50
C GLU A 26 -11.04 -0.46 -4.10
N VAL A 27 -10.62 -1.57 -3.49
CA VAL A 27 -9.53 -2.41 -4.02
C VAL A 27 -10.02 -3.18 -5.24
N VAL A 28 -9.32 -3.03 -6.37
CA VAL A 28 -9.61 -3.70 -7.65
C VAL A 28 -8.63 -4.84 -7.90
N ASP A 29 -7.35 -4.64 -7.58
CA ASP A 29 -6.30 -5.66 -7.63
C ASP A 29 -5.37 -5.48 -6.43
N GLN A 30 -4.76 -6.58 -5.98
CA GLN A 30 -3.82 -6.56 -4.86
C GLN A 30 -2.72 -7.59 -5.02
N ARG A 31 -1.50 -7.21 -4.63
CA ARG A 31 -0.33 -8.09 -4.60
C ARG A 31 0.48 -7.85 -3.34
N PHE A 32 0.92 -8.94 -2.72
CA PHE A 32 1.65 -8.91 -1.47
C PHE A 32 3.07 -9.45 -1.62
N PHE A 33 3.98 -8.89 -0.84
CA PHE A 33 5.38 -9.29 -0.81
C PHE A 33 5.96 -9.05 0.57
N TRP A 34 6.84 -9.96 0.98
CA TRP A 34 7.55 -9.86 2.24
C TRP A 34 8.74 -8.93 2.10
N ASN A 35 8.88 -7.98 3.02
CA ASN A 35 10.11 -7.24 3.12
C ASN A 35 11.23 -8.15 3.68
N GLN A 36 12.48 -7.72 3.52
CA GLN A 36 13.59 -8.39 4.20
C GLN A 36 13.76 -7.80 5.60
N PRO A 37 14.04 -8.64 6.63
CA PRO A 37 14.26 -8.15 7.98
C PRO A 37 15.35 -7.08 8.00
N HIS A 38 15.15 -6.01 8.77
CA HIS A 38 16.12 -4.94 9.02
C HIS A 38 16.67 -4.20 7.78
N ARG A 39 16.14 -4.44 6.58
CA ARG A 39 16.78 -3.96 5.34
C ARG A 39 16.30 -2.59 4.86
N HIS A 40 15.06 -2.22 5.15
CA HIS A 40 14.51 -0.93 4.69
C HIS A 40 13.52 -0.34 5.69
N SER A 41 13.72 0.92 6.07
CA SER A 41 12.67 1.74 6.67
C SER A 41 11.59 2.02 5.63
N TRP A 42 10.36 2.28 6.08
CA TRP A 42 9.27 2.67 5.18
C TRP A 42 9.68 3.79 4.21
N SER A 43 10.40 4.80 4.70
CA SER A 43 10.84 5.93 3.88
C SER A 43 11.63 5.51 2.63
N ALA A 44 12.43 4.44 2.72
CA ALA A 44 13.17 3.89 1.58
C ALA A 44 12.26 3.08 0.64
N LEU A 45 11.30 2.31 1.19
CA LEU A 45 10.33 1.53 0.42
C LEU A 45 9.35 2.44 -0.34
N GLY A 46 8.77 3.42 0.34
CA GLY A 46 7.88 4.42 -0.24
C GLY A 46 8.57 5.20 -1.37
N LYS A 47 9.84 5.60 -1.20
CA LYS A 47 10.63 6.24 -2.26
C LYS A 47 10.89 5.31 -3.45
N SER A 48 11.28 4.06 -3.20
CA SER A 48 11.54 3.07 -4.26
C SER A 48 10.29 2.78 -5.10
N HIS A 49 9.18 2.48 -4.43
CA HIS A 49 7.91 2.18 -5.09
C HIS A 49 7.30 3.42 -5.74
N GLY A 50 7.36 4.56 -5.05
CA GLY A 50 6.93 5.84 -5.57
C GLY A 50 7.72 6.26 -6.80
N SER A 51 9.04 6.11 -6.80
CA SER A 51 9.88 6.40 -7.97
C SER A 51 9.49 5.54 -9.19
N LEU A 52 9.13 4.28 -8.99
CA LEU A 52 8.69 3.41 -10.09
C LEU A 52 7.35 3.89 -10.67
N ILE A 53 6.37 4.21 -9.82
CA ILE A 53 5.04 4.67 -10.27
C ILE A 53 5.12 6.05 -10.91
N GLN A 54 5.89 6.97 -10.31
CA GLN A 54 6.09 8.33 -10.81
C GLN A 54 6.85 8.33 -12.14
N ASN A 55 8.00 7.64 -12.22
CA ASN A 55 8.86 7.73 -13.39
C ASN A 55 8.35 6.90 -14.57
N ASN A 56 7.78 5.72 -14.33
CA ASN A 56 7.38 4.84 -15.44
C ASN A 56 5.97 5.16 -15.93
N TRP A 57 5.07 5.58 -15.04
CA TRP A 57 3.66 5.78 -15.38
C TRP A 57 3.21 7.24 -15.27
N GLY A 58 4.11 8.17 -14.91
CA GLY A 58 3.75 9.58 -14.73
C GLY A 58 2.80 9.79 -13.54
N GLY A 59 2.86 8.91 -12.54
CA GLY A 59 1.99 9.00 -11.38
C GLY A 59 2.27 10.25 -10.54
N VAL A 60 1.23 10.82 -9.98
CA VAL A 60 1.31 11.95 -9.06
C VAL A 60 0.94 11.45 -7.67
N LEU A 61 1.79 11.72 -6.67
CA LEU A 61 1.47 11.39 -5.29
C LEU A 61 0.24 12.20 -4.87
N VAL A 62 -0.73 11.54 -4.26
CA VAL A 62 -1.94 12.17 -3.75
C VAL A 62 -1.75 12.40 -2.26
N ASP A 63 -1.44 13.64 -1.90
CA ASP A 63 -1.49 14.07 -0.52
C ASP A 63 -2.94 14.01 -0.05
N GLN A 64 -3.18 13.28 1.04
CA GLN A 64 -4.48 13.22 1.68
C GLN A 64 -4.52 14.27 2.77
N ASP A 65 -5.57 15.09 2.80
CA ASP A 65 -5.72 16.18 3.78
C ASP A 65 -5.79 15.65 5.24
N TRP A 66 -6.08 14.36 5.41
CA TRP A 66 -6.11 13.64 6.69
C TRP A 66 -4.86 12.81 6.97
N SER A 67 -3.79 13.01 6.19
CA SER A 67 -2.51 12.34 6.40
C SER A 67 -1.89 12.77 7.73
N GLU A 68 -2.22 12.06 8.81
CA GLU A 68 -1.59 12.25 10.12
C GLU A 68 -0.18 11.62 10.15
N PRO A 69 0.82 12.29 10.78
CA PRO A 69 2.10 11.67 11.07
C PRO A 69 1.88 10.40 11.91
N GLY A 70 2.31 9.24 11.40
CA GLY A 70 2.02 7.93 12.01
C GLY A 70 1.36 6.92 11.07
N PHE A 71 0.70 7.41 10.02
CA PHE A 71 0.37 6.59 8.83
C PHE A 71 1.45 6.71 7.76
N ASP A 72 2.70 6.77 8.21
CA ASP A 72 3.91 6.66 7.41
C ASP A 72 4.03 5.23 6.85
N GLN A 73 2.95 4.55 6.50
CA GLN A 73 2.96 3.20 5.95
C GLN A 73 1.93 3.03 4.85
N VAL A 74 1.27 4.10 4.42
CA VAL A 74 0.43 4.12 3.22
C VAL A 74 0.87 5.28 2.34
N ALA A 75 0.97 5.02 1.04
CA ALA A 75 1.16 6.06 0.03
C ALA A 75 0.23 5.78 -1.14
N LEU A 76 -0.36 6.84 -1.69
CA LEU A 76 -1.36 6.78 -2.76
C LEU A 76 -0.91 7.64 -3.94
N TRP A 77 -1.02 7.09 -5.14
CA TRP A 77 -0.71 7.77 -6.38
C TRP A 77 -1.92 7.76 -7.31
N LYS A 78 -2.06 8.85 -8.07
CA LYS A 78 -2.98 8.96 -9.20
C LYS A 78 -2.18 8.82 -10.49
N VAL A 79 -2.61 7.94 -11.38
CA VAL A 79 -1.99 7.69 -12.68
C VAL A 79 -3.04 7.82 -13.77
N VAL A 80 -2.71 8.46 -14.89
CA VAL A 80 -3.60 8.54 -16.05
C VAL A 80 -3.08 7.63 -17.15
N ILE A 81 -3.78 6.53 -17.43
CA ILE A 81 -3.41 5.54 -18.45
C ILE A 81 -4.50 5.57 -19.53
N ALA A 82 -4.11 5.87 -20.77
CA ALA A 82 -5.02 5.95 -21.92
C ALA A 82 -6.27 6.83 -21.65
N GLY A 83 -6.09 7.96 -20.96
CA GLY A 83 -7.16 8.91 -20.62
C GLY A 83 -8.04 8.50 -19.44
N LYS A 84 -7.79 7.36 -18.79
CA LYS A 84 -8.51 6.90 -17.60
C LYS A 84 -7.68 7.13 -16.34
N THR A 85 -8.33 7.53 -15.26
CA THR A 85 -7.68 7.69 -13.96
C THR A 85 -7.65 6.36 -13.22
N HIS A 86 -6.45 5.94 -12.84
CA HIS A 86 -6.17 4.81 -11.97
C HIS A 86 -5.56 5.32 -10.67
N TYR A 87 -5.84 4.63 -9.57
CA TYR A 87 -5.23 4.91 -8.29
C TYR A 87 -4.41 3.71 -7.86
N PHE A 88 -3.21 3.95 -7.35
CA PHE A 88 -2.35 2.90 -6.83
C PHE A 88 -1.97 3.23 -5.41
N ALA A 89 -2.09 2.27 -4.50
CA ALA A 89 -1.58 2.40 -3.16
C ALA A 89 -0.47 1.39 -2.89
N VAL A 90 0.46 1.78 -2.04
CA VAL A 90 1.38 0.88 -1.36
C VAL A 90 1.10 1.01 0.12
N ALA A 91 0.95 -0.12 0.80
CA ALA A 91 0.80 -0.17 2.24
C ALA A 91 1.78 -1.16 2.87
N MET A 92 2.16 -0.96 4.13
CA MET A 92 2.95 -1.89 4.92
C MET A 92 2.28 -2.14 6.27
N THR A 93 2.51 -3.32 6.87
CA THR A 93 2.08 -3.59 8.25
C THR A 93 2.86 -2.75 9.24
N ASP A 94 2.20 -2.21 10.25
CA ASP A 94 2.84 -1.37 11.28
C ASP A 94 3.92 -2.11 12.09
N GLN A 95 3.72 -3.41 12.29
CA GLN A 95 4.63 -4.32 12.98
C GLN A 95 5.02 -5.51 12.08
N PRO A 96 6.11 -6.23 12.41
CA PRO A 96 6.41 -7.49 11.76
C PRO A 96 5.29 -8.52 11.95
N VAL A 97 5.01 -9.31 10.92
CA VAL A 97 3.99 -10.36 11.00
C VAL A 97 4.51 -11.54 11.81
N SER A 98 3.74 -11.94 12.82
CA SER A 98 4.10 -13.07 13.69
C SER A 98 4.34 -14.35 12.89
N GLY A 99 5.42 -15.06 13.20
CA GLY A 99 5.81 -16.27 12.48
C GLY A 99 6.40 -16.06 11.09
N ALA A 100 6.56 -14.80 10.66
CA ALA A 100 7.26 -14.43 9.42
C ALA A 100 8.75 -14.12 9.64
N GLY A 101 9.27 -14.19 10.87
CA GLY A 101 10.70 -13.95 11.17
C GLY A 101 11.09 -12.49 11.00
N ASP A 102 10.41 -11.61 11.74
CA ASP A 102 10.62 -10.14 11.76
C ASP A 102 10.46 -9.44 10.40
N ARG A 103 9.70 -10.07 9.49
CA ARG A 103 9.33 -9.49 8.20
C ARG A 103 8.00 -8.76 8.28
N TYR A 104 7.96 -7.63 7.60
CA TYR A 104 6.76 -6.86 7.37
C TYR A 104 6.12 -7.30 6.06
N LEU A 105 4.80 -7.27 6.03
CA LEU A 105 4.05 -7.51 4.81
C LEU A 105 3.86 -6.16 4.11
N ILE A 106 4.14 -6.12 2.81
CA ILE A 106 3.88 -4.96 1.97
C ILE A 106 2.84 -5.36 0.93
N GLY A 107 1.84 -4.51 0.74
CA GLY A 107 0.82 -4.64 -0.29
C GLY A 107 0.96 -3.55 -1.34
N ARG A 108 0.77 -3.92 -2.61
CA ARG A 108 0.49 -3.02 -3.73
C ARG A 108 -0.97 -3.21 -4.12
N PHE A 109 -1.69 -2.13 -4.27
CA PHE A 109 -3.13 -2.14 -4.53
C PHE A 109 -3.42 -1.27 -5.74
N GLU A 110 -4.20 -1.79 -6.67
CA GLU A 110 -4.93 -0.96 -7.62
C GLU A 110 -6.28 -0.61 -7.01
N LEU A 111 -6.64 0.65 -7.10
CA LEU A 111 -7.80 1.22 -6.46
C LEU A 111 -8.67 1.93 -7.49
N LYS A 112 -9.98 1.90 -7.24
CA LYS A 112 -10.96 2.76 -7.90
C LYS A 112 -11.54 3.70 -6.87
N LYS A 113 -11.69 4.98 -7.21
CA LYS A 113 -12.40 5.91 -6.33
C LYS A 113 -13.88 5.51 -6.27
N SER A 114 -14.38 5.25 -5.07
CA SER A 114 -15.78 4.97 -4.81
C SER A 114 -16.59 6.24 -5.04
N MET A 115 -17.69 6.11 -5.78
CA MET A 115 -18.69 7.17 -5.86
C MET A 115 -19.52 7.07 -4.58
N LYS A 116 -19.09 7.72 -3.50
CA LYS A 116 -20.02 8.06 -2.41
C LYS A 116 -20.91 9.20 -2.85
#